data_AF-A0A2K3DZ21-F1
#
_entry.id   AF-A0A2K3DZ21-F1
#
_cell.length_a   1.000
_cell.length_b   1.000
_cell.length_c   1.000
_cell.angle_alpha   90.00
_cell.angle_beta   90.00
_cell.angle_gamma   90.00
#
_symmetry.space_group_name_H-M   'P 1'
#
loop_
_entity.id
_entity.type
_entity.pdbx_description
1 polymer ?
#
loop_
_entity_poly.entity_id
_entity_poly.type
_entity_poly.pdbx_seq_one_letter_code
_entity_poly.pdbx_strand_id
1 'polypeptide(L)'
;MGCLQSKEDRASKYAVSGGADDVAKSPTKAAGGSTAAAASKPTGGIANLPRPKLDPKDFRFVELKGEAKVKPPGSINGQAFTIDNCHDCDLYVVDACGQVTIDDCKNCRIFVGPTDGAVFIRNSSNCTLVAVCRQLRTRDCNNCRLALYCRTRPIVESSSNMQFTCFDMSYPQLADHMKHSKLSAFHNFWWHIYDFTPKDGNWDLLPAGSTAASLLQPIPQEPADVLAGKPPAPAAAPEGGEQQQPEPAPASEPAAAPAPSGPSPVLLTCGGRAGRPAGSYMFAMFEGGKQDAAMQLARAAAEQGWLLHTNEAKLNGEAAGQLVAEAGWAKSAAKALSAAGTAAVGLELVVPEAEAESFKKRLAEAGGLVSASEGPGKAFRTMGVDG
;
A
#
# COMPACT_ATOMS: atom_id res chain seq x y z
N MET A 1 8.51 -15.60 29.41
CA MET A 1 8.19 -14.64 30.49
C MET A 1 7.47 -13.46 29.84
N GLY A 2 6.15 -13.37 30.01
CA GLY A 2 5.35 -12.30 29.44
C GLY A 2 5.52 -11.03 30.26
N CYS A 3 5.96 -9.94 29.62
CA CYS A 3 6.03 -8.63 30.24
C CYS A 3 4.61 -8.06 30.30
N LEU A 4 3.94 -8.26 31.44
CA LEU A 4 2.72 -7.53 31.79
C LEU A 4 3.12 -6.07 32.04
N GLN A 5 3.07 -5.24 31.00
CA GLN A 5 3.10 -3.79 31.20
C GLN A 5 1.81 -3.38 31.93
N SER A 6 1.96 -2.58 32.98
CA SER A 6 0.86 -2.15 33.82
C SER A 6 -0.11 -1.26 33.03
N LYS A 7 -1.38 -1.16 33.49
CA LYS A 7 -2.36 -0.24 32.89
C LYS A 7 -1.90 1.23 32.91
N GLU A 8 -1.02 1.60 33.84
CA GLU A 8 -0.44 2.93 33.95
C GLU A 8 0.65 3.19 32.89
N ASP A 9 1.43 2.17 32.50
CA ASP A 9 2.43 2.28 31.42
C ASP A 9 1.78 2.47 30.04
N ARG A 10 0.60 1.89 29.82
CA ARG A 10 -0.14 2.02 28.55
C ARG A 10 -0.69 3.41 28.30
N ALA A 11 -1.08 4.16 29.34
CA ALA A 11 -1.59 5.52 29.19
C ALA A 11 -0.50 6.51 28.70
N SER A 12 0.77 6.27 29.05
CA SER A 12 1.92 7.07 28.61
C SER A 12 2.26 6.86 27.14
N LYS A 13 1.97 5.68 26.57
CA LYS A 13 2.27 5.29 25.16
C LYS A 13 1.64 6.24 24.12
N TYR A 14 0.54 6.94 24.45
CA TYR A 14 -0.25 7.74 23.51
C TYR A 14 -0.12 9.26 23.70
N ALA A 15 0.85 9.72 24.48
CA ALA A 15 1.11 11.15 24.64
C ALA A 15 1.74 11.71 23.36
N VAL A 16 1.05 12.66 22.71
CA VAL A 16 1.60 13.39 21.58
C VAL A 16 2.55 14.46 22.11
N SER A 17 3.83 14.38 21.76
CA SER A 17 4.75 15.51 21.91
C SER A 17 4.28 16.62 20.97
N GLY A 18 3.69 17.67 21.53
CA GLY A 18 3.51 18.92 20.82
C GLY A 18 4.90 19.42 20.42
N GLY A 19 5.16 19.51 19.12
CA GLY A 19 6.39 20.09 18.61
C GLY A 19 6.50 21.54 19.06
N ALA A 20 7.31 21.76 20.09
CA ALA A 20 7.92 23.04 20.39
C ALA A 20 9.42 22.86 20.10
N ASP A 21 9.97 23.78 19.30
CA ASP A 21 11.36 23.83 18.92
C ASP A 21 12.28 23.95 20.15
N ASP A 22 12.89 22.85 20.59
CA ASP A 22 14.02 22.87 21.51
C ASP A 22 15.31 22.56 20.73
N VAL A 23 15.80 23.59 20.04
CA VAL A 23 17.17 23.59 19.51
C VAL A 23 18.12 23.86 20.68
N ALA A 24 18.72 22.79 21.19
CA ALA A 24 19.82 22.86 22.14
C ALA A 24 21.00 23.64 21.54
N LYS A 25 21.37 24.73 22.22
CA LYS A 25 22.45 25.66 21.90
C LYS A 25 23.78 25.13 22.42
N SER A 26 24.83 25.13 21.61
CA SER A 26 26.24 25.19 22.04
C SER A 26 27.16 25.71 20.92
N PRO A 27 28.29 26.38 21.22
CA PRO A 27 28.65 27.64 20.55
C PRO A 27 29.91 27.63 19.66
N THR A 28 29.91 28.56 18.68
CA THR A 28 31.03 29.33 18.04
C THR A 28 32.21 28.57 17.38
N LYS A 29 32.77 28.96 16.22
CA LYS A 29 33.19 30.30 15.76
C LYS A 29 33.62 30.31 14.27
N ALA A 30 33.42 31.45 13.58
CA ALA A 30 34.18 32.05 12.44
C ALA A 30 34.21 31.31 11.08
N ALA A 31 34.24 31.93 9.89
CA ALA A 31 34.13 33.32 9.40
C ALA A 31 33.93 33.27 7.86
N GLY A 32 33.48 34.36 7.23
CA GLY A 32 33.61 34.58 5.77
C GLY A 32 32.31 35.05 5.11
N GLY A 33 32.27 36.32 4.69
CA GLY A 33 31.07 36.98 4.15
C GLY A 33 30.89 36.87 2.64
N SER A 34 29.71 37.32 2.16
CA SER A 34 29.57 38.32 1.08
C SER A 34 28.11 38.47 0.65
N THR A 35 27.69 39.74 0.56
CA THR A 35 26.71 40.36 -0.36
C THR A 35 25.23 39.95 -0.34
N ALA A 36 24.43 40.93 0.11
CA ALA A 36 22.99 41.00 -0.03
C ALA A 36 22.56 41.30 -1.49
N ALA A 37 21.46 40.66 -1.91
CA ALA A 37 20.63 41.13 -3.01
C ALA A 37 19.17 41.00 -2.58
N ALA A 38 18.48 42.14 -2.57
CA ALA A 38 17.07 42.26 -2.21
C ALA A 38 16.18 41.63 -3.28
N ALA A 39 15.27 40.75 -2.86
CA ALA A 39 14.16 40.27 -3.67
C ALA A 39 12.84 40.52 -2.93
N SER A 40 11.90 41.10 -3.66
CA SER A 40 10.60 41.62 -3.26
C SER A 40 9.66 40.54 -2.70
N LYS A 41 8.93 40.89 -1.62
CA LYS A 41 7.80 40.11 -1.11
C LYS A 41 6.62 40.21 -2.09
N PRO A 42 5.98 39.10 -2.49
CA PRO A 42 4.61 39.14 -2.96
C PRO A 42 3.68 39.24 -1.74
N THR A 43 3.07 40.42 -1.59
CA THR A 43 1.89 40.65 -0.76
C THR A 43 0.67 39.97 -1.38
N GLY A 44 0.04 39.08 -0.62
CA GLY A 44 -1.21 38.43 -1.01
C GLY A 44 -1.58 37.36 0.01
N GLY A 45 -2.19 37.78 1.12
CA GLY A 45 -2.55 36.91 2.22
C GLY A 45 -3.72 35.99 1.89
N ILE A 46 -3.54 34.70 2.20
CA ILE A 46 -4.58 33.91 2.85
C ILE A 46 -4.20 33.85 4.33
N ALA A 47 -4.80 34.77 5.09
CA ALA A 47 -4.60 34.86 6.52
C ALA A 47 -5.10 33.58 7.20
N ASN A 48 -4.19 32.93 7.93
CA ASN A 48 -4.38 32.32 9.25
C ASN A 48 -5.83 31.93 9.61
N LEU A 49 -6.38 30.92 8.93
CA LEU A 49 -7.48 30.16 9.51
C LEU A 49 -6.91 29.32 10.66
N PRO A 50 -7.55 29.29 11.85
CA PRO A 50 -7.13 28.41 12.92
C PRO A 50 -7.11 26.97 12.38
N ARG A 51 -5.93 26.35 12.32
CA ARG A 51 -5.84 24.91 12.04
C ARG A 51 -6.64 24.21 13.15
N PRO A 52 -7.63 23.38 12.83
CA PRO A 52 -8.37 22.63 13.84
C PRO A 52 -7.38 21.88 14.73
N LYS A 53 -7.54 22.01 16.05
CA LYS A 53 -6.70 21.28 17.00
C LYS A 53 -7.09 19.80 16.92
N LEU A 54 -6.19 18.98 16.38
CA LEU A 54 -6.40 17.53 16.27
C LEU A 54 -6.46 16.90 17.66
N ASP A 55 -7.47 16.06 17.94
CA ASP A 55 -7.54 15.26 19.16
C ASP A 55 -6.86 13.89 18.90
N PRO A 56 -5.82 13.51 19.67
CA PRO A 56 -5.19 12.19 19.56
C PRO A 56 -6.14 10.99 19.62
N LYS A 57 -7.33 11.14 20.23
CA LYS A 57 -8.36 10.09 20.28
C LYS A 57 -8.96 9.77 18.91
N ASP A 58 -8.94 10.72 17.98
CA ASP A 58 -9.53 10.52 16.65
C ASP A 58 -8.66 9.66 15.74
N PHE A 59 -7.39 9.44 16.10
CA PHE A 59 -6.38 8.76 15.30
C PHE A 59 -6.00 7.39 15.85
N ARG A 60 -6.94 6.76 16.58
CA ARG A 60 -6.68 5.45 17.17
C ARG A 60 -7.92 4.58 17.34
N PHE A 61 -7.71 3.28 17.27
CA PHE A 61 -8.60 2.24 17.77
C PHE A 61 -7.86 1.47 18.84
N VAL A 62 -8.30 1.57 20.11
CA VAL A 62 -7.56 1.01 21.24
C VAL A 62 -8.50 0.28 22.18
N GLU A 63 -8.10 -0.93 22.62
CA GLU A 63 -8.82 -1.77 23.58
C GLU A 63 -10.26 -2.15 23.19
N LEU A 64 -10.57 -2.14 21.89
CA LEU A 64 -11.89 -2.51 21.37
C LEU A 64 -12.08 -4.03 21.39
N LYS A 65 -13.32 -4.49 21.62
CA LYS A 65 -13.66 -5.91 21.63
C LYS A 65 -14.99 -6.18 20.97
N GLY A 66 -15.03 -7.03 19.94
CA GLY A 66 -16.27 -7.37 19.26
C GLY A 66 -16.91 -6.20 18.50
N GLU A 67 -16.12 -5.16 18.17
CA GLU A 67 -16.61 -3.91 17.59
C GLU A 67 -16.26 -3.80 16.11
N ALA A 68 -17.17 -3.21 15.34
CA ALA A 68 -16.90 -2.67 14.02
C ALA A 68 -16.70 -1.15 14.11
N LYS A 69 -15.60 -0.64 13.56
CA LYS A 69 -15.30 0.79 13.46
C LYS A 69 -14.79 1.14 12.07
N VAL A 70 -15.16 2.32 11.61
CA VAL A 70 -14.66 2.88 10.36
C VAL A 70 -14.22 4.33 10.53
N LYS A 71 -13.15 4.70 9.84
CA LYS A 71 -12.70 6.07 9.60
C LYS A 71 -12.89 6.35 8.11
N PRO A 72 -13.84 7.23 7.73
CA PRO A 72 -14.15 7.49 6.34
C PRO A 72 -13.06 8.35 5.66
N PRO A 73 -13.08 8.46 4.31
CA PRO A 73 -12.21 9.36 3.58
C PRO A 73 -12.22 10.79 4.14
N GLY A 74 -11.04 11.41 4.26
CA GLY A 74 -10.86 12.76 4.80
C GLY A 74 -10.96 12.89 6.32
N SER A 75 -11.06 11.79 7.09
CA SER A 75 -11.08 11.83 8.56
C SER A 75 -9.69 11.74 9.20
N ILE A 76 -8.70 11.18 8.50
CA ILE A 76 -7.31 11.01 8.94
C ILE A 76 -6.37 12.03 8.30
N ASN A 77 -6.56 12.37 7.02
CA ASN A 77 -5.80 13.40 6.30
C ASN A 77 -4.28 13.26 6.43
N GLY A 78 -3.74 12.05 6.23
CA GLY A 78 -2.31 11.79 6.23
C GLY A 78 -1.64 11.77 7.62
N GLN A 79 -2.41 11.86 8.71
CA GLN A 79 -1.86 11.66 10.06
C GLN A 79 -1.50 10.19 10.31
N ALA A 80 -0.69 9.95 11.35
CA ALA A 80 -0.43 8.59 11.81
C ALA A 80 -1.69 8.02 12.49
N PHE A 81 -1.89 6.70 12.40
CA PHE A 81 -3.01 6.01 13.02
C PHE A 81 -2.53 4.81 13.84
N THR A 82 -3.11 4.60 15.03
CA THR A 82 -2.76 3.49 15.92
C THR A 82 -3.92 2.53 16.12
N ILE A 83 -3.67 1.25 15.92
CA ILE A 83 -4.57 0.16 16.29
C ILE A 83 -3.85 -0.65 17.36
N ASP A 84 -4.37 -0.73 18.58
CA ASP A 84 -3.67 -1.38 19.69
C ASP A 84 -4.64 -2.16 20.58
N ASN A 85 -4.31 -3.42 20.86
CA ASN A 85 -5.01 -4.27 21.81
C ASN A 85 -6.49 -4.49 21.47
N CYS A 86 -6.82 -4.58 20.18
CA CYS A 86 -8.18 -4.84 19.70
C CYS A 86 -8.40 -6.33 19.42
N HIS A 87 -9.51 -6.89 19.90
CA HIS A 87 -9.81 -8.32 19.78
C HIS A 87 -11.20 -8.56 19.15
N ASP A 88 -11.29 -9.50 18.21
CA ASP A 88 -12.54 -9.88 17.56
C ASP A 88 -13.22 -8.68 16.86
N CYS A 89 -12.43 -7.80 16.25
CA CYS A 89 -12.90 -6.52 15.70
C CYS A 89 -12.80 -6.41 14.18
N ASP A 90 -13.62 -5.51 13.64
CA ASP A 90 -13.66 -5.06 12.26
C ASP A 90 -13.22 -3.60 12.16
N LEU A 91 -12.00 -3.34 11.72
CA LEU A 91 -11.37 -2.02 11.83
C LEU A 91 -10.98 -1.47 10.47
N TYR A 92 -11.66 -0.43 10.01
CA TYR A 92 -11.51 0.09 8.65
C TYR A 92 -11.01 1.53 8.69
N VAL A 93 -9.78 1.76 8.25
CA VAL A 93 -9.20 3.09 8.06
C VAL A 93 -9.19 3.41 6.58
N VAL A 94 -10.30 3.97 6.08
CA VAL A 94 -10.54 4.21 4.65
C VAL A 94 -10.08 5.62 4.26
N ASP A 95 -8.84 5.94 4.60
CA ASP A 95 -8.24 7.24 4.31
C ASP A 95 -6.72 7.15 4.10
N ALA A 96 -6.12 8.20 3.54
CA ALA A 96 -4.68 8.32 3.45
C ALA A 96 -4.06 8.50 4.84
N CYS A 97 -2.98 7.74 5.11
CA CYS A 97 -2.30 7.73 6.40
C CYS A 97 -0.81 8.09 6.27
N GLY A 98 -0.23 8.64 7.33
CA GLY A 98 1.21 8.90 7.41
C GLY A 98 2.00 7.65 7.80
N GLN A 99 1.57 6.97 8.86
CA GLN A 99 2.12 5.69 9.34
C GLN A 99 1.00 4.97 10.10
N VAL A 100 0.97 3.64 10.04
CA VAL A 100 0.00 2.86 10.83
C VAL A 100 0.73 1.83 11.67
N THR A 101 0.37 1.75 12.95
CA THR A 101 0.84 0.70 13.87
C THR A 101 -0.34 -0.16 14.28
N ILE A 102 -0.14 -1.47 14.25
CA ILE A 102 -1.11 -2.50 14.63
C ILE A 102 -0.43 -3.40 15.66
N ASP A 103 -0.76 -3.21 16.94
CA ASP A 103 -0.12 -3.90 18.06
C ASP A 103 -1.12 -4.78 18.81
N ASP A 104 -0.66 -5.95 19.24
CA ASP A 104 -1.36 -6.79 20.22
C ASP A 104 -2.82 -7.13 19.82
N CYS A 105 -3.10 -7.23 18.52
CA CYS A 105 -4.44 -7.48 18.00
C CYS A 105 -4.71 -8.98 17.77
N LYS A 106 -5.94 -9.42 18.01
CA LYS A 106 -6.31 -10.84 17.89
C LYS A 106 -7.65 -11.01 17.18
N ASN A 107 -7.71 -11.93 16.22
CA ASN A 107 -8.94 -12.24 15.48
C ASN A 107 -9.58 -11.00 14.81
N CYS A 108 -8.76 -10.06 14.32
CA CYS A 108 -9.24 -8.82 13.74
C CYS A 108 -9.21 -8.85 12.21
N ARG A 109 -10.18 -8.18 11.58
CA ARG A 109 -10.17 -7.87 10.15
C ARG A 109 -9.92 -6.38 9.99
N ILE A 110 -8.83 -6.03 9.34
CA ILE A 110 -8.30 -4.67 9.32
C ILE A 110 -8.13 -4.22 7.88
N PHE A 111 -8.69 -3.06 7.55
CA PHE A 111 -8.45 -2.36 6.29
C PHE A 111 -7.67 -1.08 6.55
N VAL A 112 -6.60 -0.84 5.80
CA VAL A 112 -5.78 0.37 5.88
C VAL A 112 -5.59 0.96 4.48
N GLY A 113 -6.05 2.20 4.30
CA GLY A 113 -5.87 2.97 3.09
C GLY A 113 -4.39 3.32 2.78
N PRO A 114 -4.13 3.98 1.64
CA PRO A 114 -2.79 4.35 1.20
C PRO A 114 -1.96 5.06 2.26
N THR A 115 -0.85 4.43 2.65
CA THR A 115 0.04 4.95 3.70
C THR A 115 1.37 5.40 3.09
N ASP A 116 1.73 6.70 3.22
CA ASP A 116 3.03 7.23 2.74
C ASP A 116 4.18 6.55 3.50
N GLY A 117 3.98 6.20 4.76
CA GLY A 117 4.95 5.51 5.59
C GLY A 117 4.83 3.99 5.61
N ALA A 118 5.28 3.45 6.74
CA ALA A 118 5.18 2.04 7.03
C ALA A 118 3.83 1.69 7.67
N VAL A 119 3.37 0.48 7.38
CA VAL A 119 2.40 -0.23 8.19
C VAL A 119 3.18 -1.25 9.02
N PHE A 120 3.10 -1.15 10.34
CA PHE A 120 3.67 -2.10 11.28
C PHE A 120 2.58 -3.00 11.83
N ILE A 121 2.80 -4.30 11.84
CA ILE A 121 1.97 -5.24 12.61
C ILE A 121 2.87 -6.04 13.56
N ARG A 122 2.54 -6.01 14.85
CA ARG A 122 3.36 -6.57 15.92
C ARG A 122 2.51 -7.36 16.90
N ASN A 123 3.05 -8.46 17.42
CA ASN A 123 2.40 -9.26 18.48
C ASN A 123 0.95 -9.66 18.17
N SER A 124 0.61 -9.82 16.90
CA SER A 124 -0.77 -9.97 16.46
C SER A 124 -1.03 -11.36 15.90
N SER A 125 -2.23 -11.90 16.13
CA SER A 125 -2.54 -13.28 15.73
C SER A 125 -3.93 -13.44 15.15
N ASN A 126 -4.08 -14.34 14.18
CA ASN A 126 -5.36 -14.60 13.50
C ASN A 126 -5.97 -13.35 12.84
N CYS A 127 -5.12 -12.45 12.33
CA CYS A 127 -5.59 -11.19 11.74
C CYS A 127 -5.65 -11.27 10.21
N THR A 128 -6.69 -10.69 9.63
CA THR A 128 -6.69 -10.30 8.21
C THR A 128 -6.27 -8.84 8.11
N LEU A 129 -5.31 -8.51 7.24
CA LEU A 129 -4.93 -7.14 6.91
C LEU A 129 -5.03 -6.89 5.41
N VAL A 130 -5.88 -5.95 5.01
CA VAL A 130 -5.94 -5.41 3.65
C VAL A 130 -5.29 -4.02 3.67
N ALA A 131 -4.17 -3.84 2.97
CA ALA A 131 -3.38 -2.61 3.11
C ALA A 131 -2.71 -2.16 1.81
N VAL A 132 -2.56 -0.84 1.68
CA VAL A 132 -1.77 -0.17 0.64
C VAL A 132 -0.72 0.70 1.34
N CYS A 133 0.57 0.38 1.22
CA CYS A 133 1.61 1.11 1.94
C CYS A 133 2.94 1.22 1.19
N ARG A 134 3.82 2.11 1.67
CA ARG A 134 5.19 2.17 1.18
C ARG A 134 6.02 0.99 1.69
N GLN A 135 5.92 0.69 2.99
CA GLN A 135 6.62 -0.41 3.64
C GLN A 135 5.65 -1.23 4.49
N LEU A 136 5.77 -2.55 4.43
CA LEU A 136 5.16 -3.44 5.42
C LEU A 136 6.25 -4.04 6.29
N ARG A 137 6.09 -3.95 7.61
CA ARG A 137 6.95 -4.63 8.58
C ARG A 137 6.10 -5.45 9.53
N THR A 138 6.38 -6.74 9.60
CA THR A 138 5.68 -7.67 10.50
C THR A 138 6.68 -8.24 11.50
N ARG A 139 6.30 -8.29 12.77
CA ARG A 139 7.11 -8.90 13.83
C ARG A 139 6.25 -9.65 14.83
N ASP A 140 6.68 -10.81 15.30
CA ASP A 140 5.98 -11.56 16.35
C ASP A 140 4.50 -11.84 16.01
N CYS A 141 4.20 -12.12 14.74
CA CYS A 141 2.85 -12.37 14.24
C CYS A 141 2.60 -13.86 13.99
N ASN A 142 1.35 -14.31 14.11
CA ASN A 142 0.99 -15.70 13.86
C ASN A 142 -0.36 -15.82 13.11
N ASN A 143 -0.40 -16.63 12.05
CA ASN A 143 -1.64 -16.91 11.32
C ASN A 143 -2.32 -15.64 10.79
N CYS A 144 -1.57 -14.79 10.09
CA CYS A 144 -2.11 -13.56 9.50
C CYS A 144 -2.24 -13.69 7.98
N ARG A 145 -3.34 -13.19 7.42
CA ARG A 145 -3.60 -13.17 5.98
C ARG A 145 -3.62 -11.74 5.47
N LEU A 146 -2.88 -11.45 4.41
CA LEU A 146 -2.63 -10.10 3.94
C LEU A 146 -2.98 -9.96 2.46
N ALA A 147 -3.90 -9.05 2.13
CA ALA A 147 -4.04 -8.56 0.75
C ALA A 147 -3.33 -7.21 0.66
N LEU A 148 -2.23 -7.19 -0.08
CA LEU A 148 -1.21 -6.16 0.06
C LEU A 148 -0.91 -5.49 -1.28
N TYR A 149 -0.83 -4.15 -1.25
CA TYR A 149 0.03 -3.39 -2.12
C TYR A 149 1.19 -2.88 -1.27
N CYS A 150 2.44 -3.09 -1.70
CA CYS A 150 3.61 -2.60 -1.00
C CYS A 150 4.66 -2.08 -1.99
N ARG A 151 5.10 -0.84 -1.81
CA ARG A 151 6.10 -0.21 -2.68
C ARG A 151 7.49 -0.85 -2.55
N THR A 152 7.86 -1.30 -1.36
CA THR A 152 9.12 -2.03 -1.11
C THR A 152 8.84 -3.50 -0.81
N ARG A 153 9.90 -4.28 -0.64
CA ARG A 153 9.77 -5.67 -0.17
C ARG A 153 9.07 -5.71 1.20
N PRO A 154 7.99 -6.49 1.36
CA PRO A 154 7.39 -6.74 2.65
C PRO A 154 8.34 -7.53 3.57
N ILE A 155 8.40 -7.14 4.84
CA ILE A 155 9.30 -7.76 5.82
C ILE A 155 8.54 -8.68 6.78
N VAL A 156 9.09 -9.88 6.98
CA VAL A 156 8.69 -10.85 7.99
C VAL A 156 9.85 -11.06 8.98
N GLU A 157 9.55 -11.05 10.27
CA GLU A 157 10.50 -11.28 11.35
C GLU A 157 9.79 -12.00 12.51
N SER A 158 10.38 -13.05 13.07
CA SER A 158 9.88 -13.82 14.22
C SER A 158 8.38 -14.18 14.12
N SER A 159 7.89 -14.44 12.91
CA SER A 159 6.46 -14.64 12.62
C SER A 159 6.22 -15.95 11.88
N SER A 160 5.02 -16.48 11.99
CA SER A 160 4.66 -17.79 11.41
C SER A 160 3.29 -17.80 10.75
N ASN A 161 3.13 -18.61 9.71
CA ASN A 161 1.91 -18.73 8.92
C ASN A 161 1.38 -17.37 8.43
N MET A 162 2.27 -16.57 7.85
CA MET A 162 1.95 -15.29 7.22
C MET A 162 1.60 -15.51 5.74
N GLN A 163 0.39 -15.20 5.31
CA GLN A 163 -0.08 -15.51 3.96
C GLN A 163 -0.36 -14.23 3.17
N PHE A 164 0.16 -14.12 1.93
CA PHE A 164 0.07 -12.90 1.14
C PHE A 164 -0.69 -13.09 -0.18
N THR A 165 -1.52 -12.12 -0.56
CA THR A 165 -2.10 -11.97 -1.91
C THR A 165 -1.99 -10.52 -2.36
N CYS A 166 -2.23 -10.27 -3.65
CA CYS A 166 -2.25 -8.92 -4.20
C CYS A 166 -3.50 -8.19 -3.68
N PHE A 167 -3.34 -6.92 -3.30
CA PHE A 167 -4.47 -6.05 -3.04
C PHE A 167 -5.29 -5.85 -4.32
N ASP A 168 -6.61 -6.07 -4.22
CA ASP A 168 -7.55 -6.02 -5.36
C ASP A 168 -8.85 -5.28 -5.05
N MET A 169 -8.92 -4.60 -3.90
CA MET A 169 -10.09 -3.80 -3.52
C MET A 169 -9.99 -2.39 -4.09
N SER A 170 -11.12 -1.73 -4.32
CA SER A 170 -11.12 -0.31 -4.69
C SER A 170 -12.34 0.39 -4.10
N TYR A 171 -12.15 1.66 -3.75
CA TYR A 171 -13.15 2.60 -3.27
C TYR A 171 -12.94 3.94 -4.00
N PRO A 172 -13.93 4.84 -4.05
CA PRO A 172 -13.89 6.00 -4.96
C PRO A 172 -12.66 6.90 -4.81
N GLN A 173 -12.18 7.12 -3.59
CA GLN A 173 -11.04 8.00 -3.30
C GLN A 173 -9.68 7.30 -3.34
N LEU A 174 -9.61 6.00 -3.65
CA LEU A 174 -8.36 5.22 -3.58
C LEU A 174 -7.26 5.83 -4.45
N ALA A 175 -7.59 6.27 -5.68
CA ALA A 175 -6.61 6.86 -6.59
C ALA A 175 -6.02 8.16 -6.04
N ASP A 176 -6.86 9.03 -5.48
CA ASP A 176 -6.44 10.29 -4.86
C ASP A 176 -5.60 10.05 -3.61
N HIS A 177 -6.00 9.08 -2.77
CA HIS A 177 -5.22 8.69 -1.60
C HIS A 177 -3.85 8.10 -1.99
N MET A 178 -3.77 7.26 -3.03
CA MET A 178 -2.48 6.75 -3.53
C MET A 178 -1.58 7.88 -4.06
N LYS A 179 -2.16 8.84 -4.78
CA LYS A 179 -1.45 10.03 -5.26
C LYS A 179 -0.94 10.88 -4.10
N HIS A 180 -1.76 11.11 -3.07
CA HIS A 180 -1.37 11.83 -1.85
C HIS A 180 -0.19 11.14 -1.15
N SER A 181 -0.23 9.80 -1.07
CA SER A 181 0.81 8.98 -0.46
C SER A 181 2.00 8.66 -1.37
N LYS A 182 2.06 9.25 -2.58
CA LYS A 182 3.17 9.09 -3.55
C LYS A 182 3.43 7.62 -3.92
N LEU A 183 2.36 6.84 -4.04
CA LEU A 183 2.39 5.43 -4.40
C LEU A 183 2.01 5.26 -5.87
N SER A 184 2.90 4.63 -6.64
CA SER A 184 2.73 4.39 -8.08
C SER A 184 2.03 3.07 -8.35
N ALA A 185 1.12 3.02 -9.32
CA ALA A 185 0.50 1.77 -9.75
C ALA A 185 1.53 0.70 -10.20
N PHE A 186 2.72 1.14 -10.61
CA PHE A 186 3.80 0.29 -11.08
C PHE A 186 4.72 -0.24 -9.97
N HIS A 187 4.56 0.13 -8.69
CA HIS A 187 5.45 -0.33 -7.61
C HIS A 187 4.74 -1.26 -6.64
N ASN A 188 4.49 -2.50 -7.04
CA ASN A 188 3.82 -3.47 -6.19
C ASN A 188 4.62 -4.76 -5.97
N PHE A 189 5.27 -4.83 -4.80
CA PHE A 189 6.16 -5.91 -4.35
C PHE A 189 5.52 -6.86 -3.35
N TRP A 190 4.18 -6.92 -3.29
CA TRP A 190 3.43 -7.70 -2.30
C TRP A 190 3.87 -9.16 -2.12
N TRP A 191 4.47 -9.78 -3.14
CA TRP A 191 4.94 -11.16 -3.13
C TRP A 191 6.46 -11.33 -2.93
N HIS A 192 7.22 -10.23 -2.88
CA HIS A 192 8.67 -10.21 -2.76
C HIS A 192 9.13 -10.18 -1.30
N ILE A 193 8.66 -11.15 -0.53
CA ILE A 193 8.85 -11.20 0.92
C ILE A 193 10.35 -11.30 1.27
N TYR A 194 10.77 -10.55 2.28
CA TYR A 194 12.07 -10.70 2.92
C TYR A 194 11.86 -11.17 4.36
N ASP A 195 12.39 -12.34 4.70
CA ASP A 195 12.30 -12.92 6.03
C ASP A 195 13.64 -12.75 6.77
N PHE A 196 13.64 -11.96 7.85
CA PHE A 196 14.82 -11.76 8.70
C PHE A 196 15.17 -12.99 9.55
N THR A 197 14.23 -13.91 9.76
CA THR A 197 14.37 -15.07 10.63
C THR A 197 13.90 -16.33 9.89
N PRO A 198 14.52 -16.67 8.75
CA PRO A 198 13.98 -17.64 7.80
C PRO A 198 13.77 -19.01 8.42
N LYS A 199 12.56 -19.53 8.29
CA LYS A 199 12.16 -20.89 8.68
C LYS A 199 10.96 -21.34 7.85
N ASP A 200 10.90 -22.65 7.57
CA ASP A 200 9.77 -23.25 6.87
C ASP A 200 8.44 -22.95 7.57
N GLY A 201 7.44 -22.56 6.77
CA GLY A 201 6.11 -22.21 7.27
C GLY A 201 6.00 -20.80 7.88
N ASN A 202 7.06 -19.98 7.81
CA ASN A 202 6.95 -18.58 8.25
C ASN A 202 5.96 -17.79 7.39
N TRP A 203 6.03 -17.98 6.08
CA TRP A 203 5.14 -17.32 5.14
C TRP A 203 4.86 -18.15 3.89
N ASP A 204 3.75 -17.84 3.21
CA ASP A 204 3.39 -18.39 1.90
C ASP A 204 2.56 -17.36 1.09
N LEU A 205 2.38 -17.62 -0.20
CA LEU A 205 1.48 -16.86 -1.06
C LEU A 205 0.15 -17.58 -1.16
N LEU A 206 -0.94 -16.85 -0.96
CA LEU A 206 -2.28 -17.38 -1.16
C LEU A 206 -2.50 -17.74 -2.64
N PRO A 207 -3.30 -18.80 -2.92
CA PRO A 207 -3.57 -19.25 -4.28
C PRO A 207 -4.30 -18.17 -5.08
N ALA A 208 -4.23 -18.31 -6.41
CA ALA A 208 -5.02 -17.50 -7.33
C ALA A 208 -6.51 -17.53 -6.96
N GLY A 209 -7.19 -16.38 -7.07
CA GLY A 209 -8.59 -16.22 -6.67
C GLY A 209 -8.80 -15.78 -5.21
N SER A 210 -7.76 -15.75 -4.38
CA SER A 210 -7.86 -15.16 -3.04
C SER A 210 -7.91 -13.63 -3.12
N THR A 211 -9.10 -13.05 -2.87
CA THR A 211 -9.36 -11.61 -2.98
C THR A 211 -9.39 -10.92 -1.62
N ALA A 212 -9.02 -9.64 -1.56
CA ALA A 212 -9.13 -8.82 -0.36
C ALA A 212 -10.57 -8.82 0.19
N ALA A 213 -11.56 -8.76 -0.70
CA ALA A 213 -12.97 -8.83 -0.32
C ALA A 213 -13.27 -10.15 0.39
N SER A 214 -12.87 -11.29 -0.17
CA SER A 214 -13.10 -12.60 0.45
C SER A 214 -12.45 -12.75 1.83
N LEU A 215 -11.27 -12.14 2.03
CA LEU A 215 -10.55 -12.20 3.30
C LEU A 215 -11.21 -11.36 4.40
N LEU A 216 -11.96 -10.31 4.04
CA LEU A 216 -12.66 -9.42 4.96
C LEU A 216 -14.11 -9.84 5.26
N GLN A 217 -14.68 -10.83 4.55
CA GLN A 217 -16.08 -11.24 4.74
C GLN A 217 -16.34 -11.90 6.11
N PRO A 218 -17.55 -11.70 6.70
CA PRO A 218 -18.54 -10.67 6.36
C PRO A 218 -18.06 -9.24 6.61
N ILE A 219 -18.24 -8.33 5.66
CA ILE A 219 -17.94 -6.88 5.87
C ILE A 219 -19.14 -6.24 6.59
N PRO A 220 -18.97 -5.60 7.76
CA PRO A 220 -20.07 -4.91 8.43
C PRO A 220 -20.67 -3.78 7.58
N GLN A 221 -21.96 -3.51 7.77
CA GLN A 221 -22.73 -2.59 6.91
C GLN A 221 -22.12 -1.19 6.79
N GLU A 222 -21.73 -0.57 7.92
CA GLU A 222 -21.19 0.78 7.93
C GLU A 222 -19.84 0.87 7.16
N PRO A 223 -18.83 0.01 7.41
CA PRO A 223 -17.67 -0.12 6.52
C PRO A 223 -18.01 -0.37 5.06
N ALA A 224 -18.99 -1.24 4.75
CA ALA A 224 -19.39 -1.54 3.38
C ALA A 224 -19.95 -0.28 2.68
N ASP A 225 -20.76 0.51 3.38
CA ASP A 225 -21.31 1.77 2.86
C ASP A 225 -20.21 2.81 2.61
N VAL A 226 -19.24 2.93 3.51
CA VAL A 226 -18.07 3.82 3.32
C VAL A 226 -17.22 3.38 2.13
N LEU A 227 -16.94 2.08 1.99
CA LEU A 227 -16.20 1.54 0.84
C LEU A 227 -16.97 1.73 -0.48
N ALA A 228 -18.31 1.74 -0.43
CA ALA A 228 -19.18 2.06 -1.57
C ALA A 228 -19.21 3.56 -1.91
N GLY A 229 -18.61 4.42 -1.09
CA GLY A 229 -18.69 5.87 -1.22
C GLY A 229 -20.04 6.46 -0.82
N LYS A 230 -20.88 5.70 -0.09
CA LYS A 230 -22.09 6.28 0.49
C LYS A 230 -21.69 7.20 1.64
N PRO A 231 -22.36 8.35 1.81
CA PRO A 231 -22.11 9.21 2.96
C PRO A 231 -22.34 8.41 4.24
N PRO A 232 -21.51 8.61 5.28
CA PRO A 232 -21.71 7.95 6.56
C PRO A 232 -23.12 8.28 7.06
N ALA A 233 -23.83 7.28 7.58
CA ALA A 233 -25.14 7.50 8.18
C ALA A 233 -25.03 8.63 9.21
N PRO A 234 -25.99 9.58 9.24
CA PRO A 234 -25.96 10.62 10.25
C PRO A 234 -25.90 9.96 11.63
N ALA A 235 -24.95 10.40 12.47
CA ALA A 235 -24.84 9.92 13.83
C ALA A 235 -26.22 10.04 14.50
N ALA A 236 -26.75 8.91 14.99
CA ALA A 236 -28.00 8.92 15.72
C ALA A 236 -27.91 10.00 16.82
N ALA A 237 -28.84 10.96 16.78
CA ALA A 237 -28.92 11.99 17.81
C ALA A 237 -29.05 11.31 19.18
N PRO A 238 -28.53 11.93 20.26
CA PRO A 238 -28.73 11.36 21.60
C PRO A 238 -30.22 11.37 21.90
N GLU A 239 -30.87 10.20 21.80
CA GLU A 239 -32.23 10.02 22.25
C GLU A 239 -32.25 10.17 23.77
N GLY A 240 -32.71 11.33 24.23
CA GLY A 240 -33.14 11.52 25.62
C GLY A 240 -34.42 10.74 25.83
N GLY A 241 -34.30 9.51 26.33
CA GLY A 241 -35.43 8.66 26.71
C GLY A 241 -34.92 7.47 27.53
N GLU A 242 -35.64 7.15 28.61
CA GLU A 242 -35.28 6.11 29.58
C GLU A 242 -34.95 4.76 28.92
N GLN A 243 -33.83 4.16 29.34
CA GLN A 243 -33.32 2.89 28.83
C GLN A 243 -34.23 1.73 29.26
N GLN A 244 -35.08 1.25 28.35
CA GLN A 244 -35.43 -0.17 28.32
C GLN A 244 -34.29 -0.93 27.62
N GLN A 245 -33.88 -2.05 28.21
CA GLN A 245 -32.88 -2.95 27.62
C GLN A 245 -33.25 -3.25 26.16
N PRO A 246 -32.37 -3.00 25.18
CA PRO A 246 -32.65 -3.38 23.81
C PRO A 246 -32.62 -4.91 23.71
N GLU A 247 -33.69 -5.48 23.13
CA GLU A 247 -33.64 -6.81 22.55
C GLU A 247 -32.46 -6.91 21.57
N PRO A 248 -31.80 -8.08 21.46
CA PRO A 248 -30.73 -8.25 20.49
C PRO A 248 -31.29 -7.97 19.09
N ALA A 249 -30.78 -6.93 18.44
CA ALA A 249 -31.13 -6.60 17.06
C ALA A 249 -30.87 -7.83 16.18
N PRO A 250 -31.80 -8.17 15.25
CA PRO A 250 -31.55 -9.26 14.31
C PRO A 250 -30.28 -8.94 13.53
N ALA A 251 -29.41 -9.95 13.40
CA ALA A 251 -28.19 -9.84 12.60
C ALA A 251 -28.56 -9.34 11.19
N SER A 252 -28.13 -8.12 10.85
CA SER A 252 -28.27 -7.60 9.50
C SER A 252 -27.48 -8.49 8.56
N GLU A 253 -28.06 -8.81 7.40
CA GLU A 253 -27.41 -9.65 6.40
C GLU A 253 -26.05 -9.06 6.01
N PRO A 254 -24.99 -9.88 5.93
CA PRO A 254 -23.67 -9.39 5.57
C PRO A 254 -23.65 -8.90 4.12
N ALA A 255 -23.24 -7.66 3.93
CA ALA A 255 -23.14 -7.05 2.60
C ALA A 255 -21.88 -7.54 1.86
N ALA A 256 -22.05 -7.89 0.58
CA ALA A 256 -20.92 -8.10 -0.32
C ALA A 256 -20.16 -6.78 -0.54
N ALA A 257 -18.85 -6.87 -0.80
CA ALA A 257 -18.05 -5.70 -1.09
C ALA A 257 -18.63 -4.96 -2.33
N PRO A 258 -18.85 -3.64 -2.26
CA PRO A 258 -19.41 -2.87 -3.37
C PRO A 258 -18.42 -2.80 -4.55
N ALA A 259 -18.94 -2.85 -5.78
CA ALA A 259 -18.14 -2.64 -6.99
C ALA A 259 -17.90 -1.13 -7.23
N PRO A 260 -16.66 -0.65 -7.36
CA PRO A 260 -16.36 0.76 -7.56
C PRO A 260 -16.70 1.25 -8.98
N SER A 261 -16.93 2.55 -9.14
CA SER A 261 -17.36 3.21 -10.38
C SER A 261 -16.24 3.49 -11.40
N GLY A 262 -15.18 2.68 -11.42
CA GLY A 262 -14.04 2.86 -12.33
C GLY A 262 -12.94 1.80 -12.13
N PRO A 263 -11.94 1.75 -13.03
CA PRO A 263 -10.85 0.78 -12.93
C PRO A 263 -9.96 1.12 -11.72
N SER A 264 -9.66 0.12 -10.89
CA SER A 264 -8.78 0.27 -9.72
C SER A 264 -7.43 0.91 -10.11
N PRO A 265 -6.87 1.84 -9.31
CA PRO A 265 -5.52 2.36 -9.54
C PRO A 265 -4.42 1.31 -9.31
N VAL A 266 -4.72 0.21 -8.62
CA VAL A 266 -3.77 -0.87 -8.38
C VAL A 266 -3.85 -1.90 -9.51
N LEU A 267 -2.70 -2.30 -10.05
CA LEU A 267 -2.60 -3.41 -10.98
C LEU A 267 -2.61 -4.74 -10.22
N LEU A 268 -3.47 -5.67 -10.64
CA LEU A 268 -3.42 -7.04 -10.17
C LEU A 268 -2.25 -7.76 -10.83
N THR A 269 -1.33 -8.26 -10.01
CA THR A 269 -0.19 -9.04 -10.49
C THR A 269 -0.27 -10.45 -9.94
N CYS A 270 0.04 -11.46 -10.75
CA CYS A 270 0.06 -12.86 -10.31
C CYS A 270 1.32 -13.18 -9.48
N GLY A 271 2.40 -12.40 -9.61
CA GLY A 271 3.62 -12.58 -8.82
C GLY A 271 4.17 -14.00 -8.86
N GLY A 272 4.88 -14.39 -7.80
CA GLY A 272 5.49 -15.71 -7.66
C GLY A 272 4.56 -16.83 -7.19
N ARG A 273 3.24 -16.62 -7.12
CA ARG A 273 2.31 -17.58 -6.49
C ARG A 273 2.17 -18.88 -7.27
N ALA A 274 1.84 -19.96 -6.56
CA ALA A 274 1.46 -21.24 -7.16
C ALA A 274 0.13 -21.12 -7.93
N GLY A 275 -0.03 -21.92 -8.99
CA GLY A 275 -1.24 -21.92 -9.81
C GLY A 275 -1.39 -20.74 -10.77
N ARG A 276 -0.32 -19.98 -11.03
CA ARG A 276 -0.32 -18.99 -12.14
C ARG A 276 -0.49 -19.70 -13.49
N PRO A 277 -1.06 -19.03 -14.52
CA PRO A 277 -1.15 -19.59 -15.86
C PRO A 277 0.22 -20.07 -16.36
N ALA A 278 0.27 -21.26 -16.96
CA ALA A 278 1.45 -21.70 -17.70
C ALA A 278 1.55 -20.87 -19.00
N GLY A 279 2.77 -20.51 -19.39
CA GLY A 279 2.98 -19.71 -20.58
C GLY A 279 4.42 -19.28 -20.78
N SER A 280 4.63 -18.60 -21.90
CA SER A 280 5.90 -17.99 -22.28
C SER A 280 6.14 -16.74 -21.44
N TYR A 281 7.34 -16.65 -20.87
CA TYR A 281 7.78 -15.42 -20.23
C TYR A 281 8.00 -14.30 -21.26
N MET A 282 7.61 -13.08 -20.91
CA MET A 282 7.99 -11.87 -21.65
C MET A 282 8.33 -10.74 -20.70
N PHE A 283 9.34 -9.97 -21.08
CA PHE A 283 9.65 -8.69 -20.48
C PHE A 283 9.51 -7.58 -21.52
N ALA A 284 8.73 -6.55 -21.20
CA ALA A 284 8.58 -5.38 -22.06
C ALA A 284 9.01 -4.11 -21.32
N MET A 285 9.90 -3.33 -21.94
CA MET A 285 10.36 -2.05 -21.40
C MET A 285 9.86 -0.89 -22.26
N PHE A 286 9.28 0.11 -21.61
CA PHE A 286 8.81 1.35 -22.20
C PHE A 286 9.70 2.49 -21.71
N GLU A 287 10.18 3.32 -22.65
CA GLU A 287 10.89 4.55 -22.32
C GLU A 287 9.97 5.58 -21.66
N GLY A 288 10.57 6.63 -21.10
CA GLY A 288 9.82 7.73 -20.51
C GLY A 288 8.89 8.42 -21.51
N GLY A 289 7.68 8.76 -21.06
CA GLY A 289 6.62 9.35 -21.91
C GLY A 289 5.64 8.31 -22.46
N LYS A 290 5.89 7.01 -22.25
CA LYS A 290 5.00 5.90 -22.70
C LYS A 290 4.25 5.21 -21.54
N GLN A 291 4.14 5.86 -20.38
CA GLN A 291 3.49 5.29 -19.19
C GLN A 291 2.03 4.90 -19.45
N ASP A 292 1.27 5.71 -20.19
CA ASP A 292 -0.14 5.42 -20.48
C ASP A 292 -0.29 4.17 -21.35
N ALA A 293 0.57 3.99 -22.36
CA ALA A 293 0.59 2.80 -23.21
C ALA A 293 0.98 1.56 -22.41
N ALA A 294 2.01 1.66 -21.56
CA ALA A 294 2.40 0.59 -20.65
C ALA A 294 1.27 0.23 -19.68
N MET A 295 0.57 1.23 -19.13
CA MET A 295 -0.56 1.05 -18.21
C MET A 295 -1.72 0.31 -18.88
N GLN A 296 -2.09 0.68 -20.10
CA GLN A 296 -3.16 0.01 -20.85
C GLN A 296 -2.85 -1.47 -21.10
N LEU A 297 -1.62 -1.78 -21.50
CA LEU A 297 -1.18 -3.15 -21.76
C LEU A 297 -1.04 -3.96 -20.47
N ALA A 298 -0.56 -3.34 -19.40
CA ALA A 298 -0.50 -3.97 -18.08
C ALA A 298 -1.89 -4.32 -17.56
N ARG A 299 -2.89 -3.44 -17.73
CA ARG A 299 -4.29 -3.73 -17.36
C ARG A 299 -4.87 -4.89 -18.17
N ALA A 300 -4.69 -4.88 -19.49
CA ALA A 300 -5.13 -5.97 -20.34
C ALA A 300 -4.50 -7.31 -19.95
N ALA A 301 -3.21 -7.33 -19.58
CA ALA A 301 -2.54 -8.52 -19.09
C ALA A 301 -3.03 -8.93 -17.68
N ALA A 302 -3.28 -7.97 -16.79
CA ALA A 302 -3.77 -8.22 -15.44
C ALA A 302 -5.16 -8.86 -15.44
N GLU A 303 -6.06 -8.41 -16.31
CA GLU A 303 -7.41 -8.97 -16.48
C GLU A 303 -7.37 -10.46 -16.88
N GLN A 304 -6.34 -10.88 -17.59
CA GLN A 304 -6.11 -12.27 -17.99
C GLN A 304 -5.26 -13.07 -16.99
N GLY A 305 -4.78 -12.42 -15.91
CA GLY A 305 -3.86 -13.03 -14.94
C GLY A 305 -2.43 -13.24 -15.44
N TRP A 306 -2.05 -12.60 -16.56
CA TRP A 306 -0.74 -12.76 -17.21
C TRP A 306 0.32 -11.82 -16.63
N LEU A 307 -0.07 -10.75 -15.94
CA LEU A 307 0.86 -9.77 -15.42
C LEU A 307 1.59 -10.29 -14.18
N LEU A 308 2.88 -10.60 -14.32
CA LEU A 308 3.70 -11.13 -13.23
C LEU A 308 4.11 -10.03 -12.26
N HIS A 309 4.67 -8.94 -12.78
CA HIS A 309 5.13 -7.80 -11.99
C HIS A 309 5.30 -6.57 -12.88
N THR A 310 5.32 -5.40 -12.24
CA THR A 310 5.62 -4.14 -12.89
C THR A 310 6.63 -3.37 -12.03
N ASN A 311 7.47 -2.57 -12.67
CA ASN A 311 8.30 -1.58 -11.99
C ASN A 311 8.40 -0.32 -12.86
N GLU A 312 8.71 0.81 -12.23
CA GLU A 312 9.14 2.02 -12.93
C GLU A 312 10.40 2.59 -12.27
N ALA A 313 11.39 2.96 -13.07
CA ALA A 313 12.66 3.45 -12.54
C ALA A 313 13.32 4.46 -13.50
N LYS A 314 14.00 5.45 -12.91
CA LYS A 314 14.93 6.29 -13.67
C LYS A 314 16.24 5.53 -13.83
N LEU A 315 16.67 5.36 -15.08
CA LEU A 315 17.89 4.61 -15.40
C LEU A 315 19.04 5.57 -15.71
N ASN A 316 20.22 5.26 -15.18
CA ASN A 316 21.46 5.86 -15.69
C ASN A 316 21.93 5.09 -16.94
N GLY A 317 22.90 5.64 -17.68
CA GLY A 317 23.38 5.04 -18.93
C GLY A 317 23.99 3.64 -18.76
N GLU A 318 24.61 3.38 -17.60
CA GLU A 318 25.20 2.07 -17.29
C GLU A 318 24.13 1.00 -17.10
N ALA A 319 23.15 1.24 -16.22
CA ALA A 319 22.03 0.32 -15.97
C ALA A 319 21.21 0.08 -17.24
N ALA A 320 20.93 1.14 -18.02
CA ALA A 320 20.24 1.00 -19.29
C ALA A 320 21.05 0.17 -20.30
N GLY A 321 22.38 0.36 -20.36
CA GLY A 321 23.27 -0.40 -21.24
C GLY A 321 23.32 -1.89 -20.87
N GLN A 322 23.38 -2.21 -19.58
CA GLN A 322 23.35 -3.59 -19.08
C GLN A 322 22.04 -4.29 -19.46
N LEU A 323 20.89 -3.64 -19.19
CA LEU A 323 19.58 -4.18 -19.55
C LEU A 323 19.44 -4.41 -21.06
N VAL A 324 19.89 -3.46 -21.88
CA VAL A 324 19.86 -3.58 -23.35
C VAL A 324 20.71 -4.75 -23.83
N ALA A 325 21.90 -4.93 -23.26
CA ALA A 325 22.79 -6.04 -23.61
C ALA A 325 22.20 -7.40 -23.21
N GLU A 326 21.69 -7.52 -21.98
CA GLU A 326 21.10 -8.75 -21.46
C GLU A 326 19.80 -9.13 -22.19
N ALA A 327 19.02 -8.12 -22.61
CA ALA A 327 17.79 -8.33 -23.37
C ALA A 327 18.02 -8.64 -24.86
N GLY A 328 19.24 -8.43 -25.37
CA GLY A 328 19.57 -8.55 -26.80
C GLY A 328 18.98 -7.43 -27.67
N TRP A 329 18.70 -6.26 -27.09
CA TRP A 329 18.17 -5.12 -27.83
C TRP A 329 19.25 -4.33 -28.56
N ALA A 330 18.84 -3.49 -29.53
CA ALA A 330 19.75 -2.60 -30.21
C ALA A 330 20.41 -1.63 -29.22
N LYS A 331 21.73 -1.44 -29.32
CA LYS A 331 22.51 -0.54 -28.42
C LYS A 331 21.96 0.89 -28.37
N SER A 332 21.30 1.36 -29.43
CA SER A 332 20.65 2.68 -29.49
C SER A 332 19.53 2.85 -28.46
N ALA A 333 18.90 1.77 -28.01
CA ALA A 333 17.83 1.81 -27.01
C ALA A 333 18.29 2.35 -25.65
N ALA A 334 19.56 2.16 -25.28
CA ALA A 334 20.08 2.57 -23.98
C ALA A 334 19.92 4.08 -23.75
N LYS A 335 20.17 4.89 -24.80
CA LYS A 335 20.04 6.35 -24.74
C LYS A 335 18.61 6.79 -24.44
N ALA A 336 17.63 6.08 -24.99
CA ALA A 336 16.22 6.43 -24.85
C ALA A 336 15.69 6.02 -23.46
N LEU A 337 16.10 4.83 -22.99
CA LEU A 337 15.77 4.35 -21.64
C LEU A 337 16.42 5.18 -20.52
N SER A 338 17.60 5.75 -20.76
CA SER A 338 18.31 6.61 -19.80
C SER A 338 18.06 8.11 -20.00
N ALA A 339 16.99 8.50 -20.71
CA ALA A 339 16.69 9.90 -20.97
C ALA A 339 16.38 10.65 -19.66
N ALA A 340 17.11 11.75 -19.42
CA ALA A 340 17.04 12.50 -18.17
C ALA A 340 15.61 13.00 -17.88
N GLY A 341 15.21 12.92 -16.60
CA GLY A 341 13.94 13.48 -16.11
C GLY A 341 12.72 12.56 -16.25
N THR A 342 12.83 11.42 -16.93
CA THR A 342 11.71 10.49 -17.14
C THR A 342 12.04 9.08 -16.63
N ALA A 343 11.04 8.37 -16.09
CA ALA A 343 11.19 6.99 -15.65
C ALA A 343 10.77 6.03 -16.78
N ALA A 344 11.55 4.96 -16.98
CA ALA A 344 11.17 3.84 -17.82
C ALA A 344 10.21 2.92 -17.03
N VAL A 345 9.33 2.21 -17.73
CA VAL A 345 8.38 1.25 -17.15
C VAL A 345 8.67 -0.13 -17.69
N GLY A 346 8.78 -1.11 -16.80
CA GLY A 346 8.98 -2.51 -17.14
C GLY A 346 7.75 -3.32 -16.78
N LEU A 347 7.32 -4.19 -17.70
CA LEU A 347 6.24 -5.15 -17.51
C LEU A 347 6.82 -6.56 -17.62
N GLU A 348 6.67 -7.36 -16.58
CA GLU A 348 6.96 -8.79 -16.59
C GLU A 348 5.65 -9.56 -16.75
N LEU A 349 5.64 -10.50 -17.69
CA LEU A 349 4.44 -11.17 -18.16
C LEU A 349 4.70 -12.68 -18.29
N VAL A 350 3.65 -13.47 -18.05
CA VAL A 350 3.58 -14.88 -18.40
C VAL A 350 2.33 -15.05 -19.25
N VAL A 351 2.53 -15.21 -20.56
CA VAL A 351 1.45 -15.21 -21.55
C VAL A 351 1.29 -16.63 -22.11
N PRO A 352 0.08 -17.21 -22.18
CA PRO A 352 -0.15 -18.50 -22.82
C PRO A 352 0.43 -18.54 -24.23
N GLU A 353 0.99 -19.69 -24.64
CA GLU A 353 1.70 -19.81 -25.93
C GLU A 353 0.85 -19.39 -27.14
N ALA A 354 -0.46 -19.67 -27.11
CA ALA A 354 -1.40 -19.30 -28.17
C ALA A 354 -1.57 -17.78 -28.34
N GLU A 355 -1.38 -17.01 -27.27
CA GLU A 355 -1.55 -15.55 -27.25
C GLU A 355 -0.22 -14.79 -27.33
N ALA A 356 0.90 -15.51 -27.17
CA ALA A 356 2.23 -14.95 -26.99
C ALA A 356 2.63 -14.01 -28.15
N GLU A 357 2.59 -14.49 -29.39
CA GLU A 357 3.02 -13.68 -30.55
C GLU A 357 2.10 -12.48 -30.80
N SER A 358 0.78 -12.65 -30.60
CA SER A 358 -0.19 -11.56 -30.72
C SER A 358 0.07 -10.46 -29.68
N PHE A 359 0.27 -10.85 -28.41
CA PHE A 359 0.52 -9.89 -27.34
C PHE A 359 1.88 -9.21 -27.45
N LYS A 360 2.92 -9.95 -27.85
CA LYS A 360 4.25 -9.40 -28.17
C LYS A 360 4.18 -8.34 -29.25
N LYS A 361 3.41 -8.57 -30.32
CA LYS A 361 3.19 -7.58 -31.39
C LYS A 361 2.55 -6.31 -30.84
N ARG A 362 1.50 -6.43 -30.02
CA ARG A 362 0.85 -5.27 -29.37
C ARG A 362 1.80 -4.46 -28.50
N LEU A 363 2.65 -5.12 -27.72
CA LEU A 363 3.68 -4.47 -26.90
C LEU A 363 4.66 -3.67 -27.77
N ALA A 364 5.12 -4.25 -28.88
CA ALA A 364 6.04 -3.61 -29.81
C ALA A 364 5.39 -2.42 -30.55
N GLU A 365 4.14 -2.56 -31.01
CA GLU A 365 3.38 -1.49 -31.68
C GLU A 365 3.12 -0.29 -30.75
N ALA A 366 2.96 -0.54 -29.45
CA ALA A 366 2.89 0.49 -28.42
C ALA A 366 4.27 1.10 -28.06
N GLY A 367 5.33 0.69 -28.75
CA GLY A 367 6.68 1.22 -28.56
C GLY A 367 7.44 0.61 -27.39
N GLY A 368 7.05 -0.58 -26.93
CA GLY A 368 7.77 -1.37 -25.94
C GLY A 368 8.88 -2.22 -26.57
N LEU A 369 10.05 -2.25 -25.93
CA LEU A 369 11.14 -3.16 -26.25
C LEU A 369 10.85 -4.50 -25.58
N VAL A 370 10.68 -5.57 -26.35
CA VAL A 370 10.27 -6.87 -25.82
C VAL A 370 11.43 -7.86 -25.83
N SER A 371 11.58 -8.64 -24.76
CA SER A 371 12.51 -9.76 -24.64
C SER A 371 11.78 -10.97 -24.10
N ALA A 372 12.19 -12.17 -24.54
CA ALA A 372 11.72 -13.44 -23.97
C ALA A 372 12.62 -13.93 -22.81
N SER A 373 13.73 -13.22 -22.54
CA SER A 373 14.65 -13.56 -21.45
C SER A 373 14.14 -13.04 -20.11
N GLU A 374 14.19 -13.89 -19.07
CA GLU A 374 13.86 -13.50 -17.69
C GLU A 374 14.87 -12.56 -17.06
N GLY A 375 16.12 -12.59 -17.51
CA GLY A 375 17.23 -11.87 -16.92
C GLY A 375 16.99 -10.36 -16.75
N PRO A 376 16.68 -9.63 -17.84
CA PRO A 376 16.43 -8.20 -17.79
C PRO A 376 15.26 -7.80 -16.88
N GLY A 377 14.18 -8.61 -16.87
CA GLY A 377 13.04 -8.36 -15.99
C GLY A 377 13.40 -8.53 -14.53
N LYS A 378 14.11 -9.61 -14.17
CA LYS A 378 14.65 -9.82 -12.82
C LYS A 378 15.58 -8.68 -12.39
N ALA A 379 16.48 -8.23 -13.27
CA ALA A 379 17.40 -7.14 -12.99
C ALA A 379 16.65 -5.82 -12.77
N PHE A 380 15.69 -5.49 -13.65
CA PHE A 380 14.93 -4.24 -13.56
C PHE A 380 13.97 -4.21 -12.37
N ARG A 381 13.50 -5.38 -11.93
CA ARG A 381 12.49 -5.53 -10.88
C ARG A 381 12.74 -4.67 -9.64
N THR A 382 13.99 -4.62 -9.17
CA THR A 382 14.35 -3.93 -7.92
C THR A 382 15.06 -2.59 -8.16
N MET A 383 15.21 -2.16 -9.42
CA MET A 383 15.86 -0.89 -9.72
C MET A 383 15.04 0.30 -9.21
N GLY A 384 15.70 1.27 -8.58
CA GLY A 384 15.05 2.48 -8.06
C GLY A 384 14.15 2.27 -6.84
N VAL A 385 14.17 1.06 -6.26
CA VAL A 385 13.45 0.74 -5.03
C VAL A 385 14.43 0.85 -3.87
N ASP A 386 14.50 2.04 -3.27
CA ASP A 386 15.25 2.25 -2.03
C ASP A 386 14.41 1.73 -0.85
N GLY A 387 14.91 0.72 -0.14
CA GLY A 387 14.22 0.11 1.00
C GLY A 387 14.76 -1.25 1.38
#